data_AF-A0A1K2IA68-F1
#
_entry.id   AF-A0A1K2IA68-F1
#
_cell.length_a   1.000
_cell.length_b   1.000
_cell.length_c   1.000
_cell.angle_alpha   90.00
_cell.angle_beta   90.00
_cell.angle_gamma   90.00
#
_symmetry.space_group_name_H-M   'P 1'
#
loop_
_entity.id
_entity.type
_entity.pdbx_description
1 polymer ?
#
loop_
_entity_poly.entity_id
_entity_poly.type
_entity_poly.pdbx_seq_one_letter_code
_entity_poly.pdbx_strand_id
1 'polypeptide(L)'
;MKLFKTSVFIIVLGFSFIGQAQESEISNETTIDKKSYYQKRAVEDAKYEQQFIAETKADEESFWEDQKAYEKSLKQKDRKAYKAYMKGKKDAYANHYEHCDNHCHHSDYYYQHASFYYYGYHDYYYNRHPRRSTISTGVRVNTPSVRVGIF
;
A
#
# COMPACT_ATOMS: atom_id res chain seq x y z
N MET A 1 -26.23 50.30 6.75
CA MET A 1 -26.25 49.12 7.66
C MET A 1 -26.84 47.94 6.91
N LYS A 2 -26.05 46.86 6.84
CA LYS A 2 -26.41 45.42 6.79
C LYS A 2 -27.82 45.08 6.22
N LEU A 3 -27.98 44.21 5.22
CA LEU A 3 -27.69 42.77 5.29
C LEU A 3 -27.89 42.15 3.88
N PHE A 4 -26.83 41.60 3.28
CA PHE A 4 -26.97 40.60 2.23
C PHE A 4 -27.33 39.25 2.90
N LYS A 5 -28.54 38.76 2.64
CA LYS A 5 -29.08 37.44 2.99
C LYS A 5 -29.96 37.07 1.80
N THR A 6 -29.79 36.01 1.02
CA THR A 6 -29.33 34.64 1.29
C THR A 6 -28.95 34.00 -0.05
N SER A 7 -27.77 33.39 -0.14
CA SER A 7 -27.41 32.50 -1.26
C SER A 7 -28.13 31.16 -1.08
N VAL A 8 -28.97 30.77 -2.03
CA VAL A 8 -29.53 29.42 -2.12
C VAL A 8 -28.53 28.55 -2.87
N PHE A 9 -27.78 27.72 -2.16
CA PHE A 9 -27.00 26.63 -2.75
C PHE A 9 -27.93 25.43 -2.98
N ILE A 10 -28.26 25.15 -4.24
CA ILE A 10 -28.88 23.89 -4.63
C ILE A 10 -27.74 22.89 -4.84
N ILE A 11 -27.56 21.95 -3.90
CA ILE A 11 -26.68 20.80 -4.08
C ILE A 11 -27.47 19.75 -4.86
N VAL A 12 -27.22 19.66 -6.16
CA VAL A 12 -27.72 18.56 -7.00
C VAL A 12 -26.82 17.34 -6.74
N LEU A 13 -27.33 16.38 -5.98
CA LEU A 13 -26.81 15.02 -5.93
C LEU A 13 -27.17 14.31 -7.23
N GLY A 14 -26.15 14.02 -8.05
CA GLY A 14 -26.31 13.32 -9.32
C GLY A 14 -24.98 12.83 -9.86
N PHE A 15 -24.32 11.92 -9.15
CA PHE A 15 -23.19 11.19 -9.72
C PHE A 15 -23.69 10.08 -10.65
N SER A 16 -24.04 10.45 -11.88
CA SER A 16 -24.13 9.50 -12.98
C SER A 16 -22.71 9.25 -13.51
N PHE A 17 -22.03 8.24 -12.96
CA PHE A 17 -20.81 7.73 -13.56
C PHE A 17 -21.16 6.86 -14.78
N ILE A 18 -21.22 7.47 -15.96
CA ILE A 18 -21.16 6.72 -17.23
C ILE A 18 -19.68 6.42 -17.47
N GLY A 19 -19.19 5.30 -16.93
CA GLY A 19 -17.89 4.75 -17.28
C GLY A 19 -17.99 4.04 -18.62
N GLN A 20 -17.35 4.57 -19.66
CA GLN A 20 -17.13 3.82 -20.89
C GLN A 20 -16.15 2.69 -20.60
N ALA A 21 -16.67 1.46 -20.61
CA ALA A 21 -15.84 0.26 -20.63
C ALA A 21 -15.35 0.04 -22.07
N GLN A 22 -14.23 0.66 -22.44
CA GLN A 22 -13.46 0.21 -23.60
C GLN A 22 -12.43 -0.80 -23.13
N GLU A 23 -12.72 -2.05 -23.50
CA GLU A 23 -11.84 -3.19 -23.43
C GLU A 23 -10.76 -3.04 -24.51
N SER A 24 -9.53 -2.73 -24.11
CA SER A 24 -8.37 -2.82 -25.00
C SER A 24 -7.23 -3.55 -24.30
N GLU A 25 -6.89 -4.72 -24.81
CA GLU A 25 -5.66 -5.44 -24.52
C GLU A 25 -4.44 -4.55 -24.82
N ILE A 26 -3.76 -4.03 -23.80
CA ILE A 26 -2.45 -3.39 -24.00
C ILE A 26 -1.49 -3.88 -22.92
N SER A 27 -0.60 -4.75 -23.33
CA SER A 27 0.53 -5.28 -22.57
C SER A 27 1.51 -4.14 -22.22
N ASN A 28 1.88 -4.06 -20.94
CA ASN A 28 2.85 -3.14 -20.32
C ASN A 28 2.43 -1.68 -20.05
N GLU A 29 1.79 -0.94 -20.95
CA GLU A 29 1.39 0.45 -20.67
C GLU A 29 0.30 0.55 -19.58
N THR A 30 -0.68 -0.37 -19.63
CA THR A 30 -1.69 -0.54 -18.57
C THR A 30 -1.10 -0.90 -17.20
N THR A 31 0.10 -1.49 -17.12
CA THR A 31 0.68 -1.92 -15.84
C THR A 31 1.29 -0.77 -15.06
N ILE A 32 1.88 0.21 -15.76
CA ILE A 32 2.40 1.45 -15.15
C ILE A 32 1.22 2.31 -14.71
N ASP A 33 0.19 2.41 -15.54
CA ASP A 33 -1.03 3.15 -15.24
C ASP A 33 -1.75 2.57 -14.01
N LYS A 34 -1.97 1.25 -13.97
CA LYS A 34 -2.56 0.56 -12.81
C LYS A 34 -1.75 0.80 -11.54
N LYS A 35 -0.42 0.71 -11.60
CA LYS A 35 0.42 0.96 -10.42
C LYS A 35 0.24 2.39 -9.90
N SER A 36 0.27 3.38 -10.79
CA SER A 36 0.06 4.79 -10.42
C SER A 36 -1.33 5.01 -9.83
N TYR A 37 -2.36 4.44 -10.47
CA TYR A 37 -3.74 4.49 -10.02
C TYR A 37 -3.90 3.95 -8.60
N TYR A 38 -3.43 2.73 -8.32
CA TYR A 38 -3.59 2.13 -7.00
C TYR A 38 -2.74 2.82 -5.92
N GLN A 39 -1.60 3.42 -6.29
CA GLN A 39 -0.85 4.25 -5.35
C GLN A 39 -1.62 5.54 -4.99
N LYS A 40 -2.19 6.24 -5.99
CA LYS A 40 -3.00 7.44 -5.74
C LYS A 40 -4.23 7.13 -4.91
N ARG A 41 -4.97 6.09 -5.29
CA ARG A 41 -6.13 5.61 -4.54
C ARG A 41 -5.78 5.25 -3.10
N ALA A 42 -4.64 4.58 -2.87
CA ALA A 42 -4.20 4.28 -1.52
C ALA A 42 -3.91 5.52 -0.66
N VAL A 43 -3.36 6.58 -1.27
CA VAL A 43 -3.12 7.86 -0.59
C VAL A 43 -4.46 8.56 -0.28
N GLU A 44 -5.42 8.50 -1.20
CA GLU A 44 -6.77 9.04 -0.99
C GLU A 44 -7.51 8.29 0.13
N ASP A 45 -7.50 6.95 0.08
CA ASP A 45 -8.10 6.11 1.12
C ASP A 45 -7.43 6.36 2.49
N ALA A 46 -6.09 6.47 2.55
CA ALA A 46 -5.38 6.77 3.80
C ALA A 46 -5.76 8.14 4.37
N LYS A 47 -5.96 9.16 3.52
CA LYS A 47 -6.43 10.48 3.96
C LYS A 47 -7.84 10.41 4.52
N TYR A 48 -8.73 9.67 3.85
CA TYR A 48 -10.08 9.45 4.35
C TYR A 48 -10.06 8.74 5.69
N GLU A 49 -9.30 7.65 5.82
CA GLU A 49 -9.13 6.88 7.05
C GLU A 49 -8.58 7.72 8.21
N GLN A 50 -7.62 8.60 7.94
CA GLN A 50 -7.04 9.52 8.92
C GLN A 50 -8.01 10.63 9.36
N GLN A 51 -9.05 10.91 8.58
CA GLN A 51 -10.06 11.92 8.87
C GLN A 51 -11.39 11.31 9.31
N PHE A 52 -11.52 9.99 9.23
CA PHE A 52 -12.74 9.28 9.52
C PHE A 52 -13.01 9.28 11.02
N ILE A 53 -14.20 9.76 11.38
CA ILE A 53 -14.69 9.76 12.76
C ILE A 53 -15.99 8.97 12.74
N ALA A 54 -15.97 7.81 13.37
CA ALA A 54 -17.14 6.98 13.52
C ALA A 54 -18.05 7.51 14.64
N GLU A 55 -19.37 7.37 14.47
CA GLU A 55 -20.35 7.70 15.51
C GLU A 55 -20.34 6.66 16.63
N THR A 56 -20.14 5.38 16.27
CA THR A 56 -20.05 4.27 17.22
C THR A 56 -18.83 3.38 16.95
N LYS A 57 -18.42 2.62 17.97
CA LYS A 57 -17.36 1.61 17.81
C LYS A 57 -17.72 0.54 16.78
N ALA A 58 -19.00 0.21 16.65
CA ALA A 58 -19.46 -0.78 15.68
C ALA A 58 -19.32 -0.28 14.24
N ASP A 59 -19.59 1.02 14.00
CA ASP A 59 -19.41 1.63 12.69
C ASP A 59 -17.92 1.69 12.32
N GLU A 60 -17.07 1.98 13.29
CA GLU A 60 -15.62 1.94 13.10
C GLU A 60 -15.12 0.54 12.76
N GLU A 61 -15.57 -0.47 13.50
CA GLU A 61 -15.22 -1.86 13.23
C GLU A 61 -15.69 -2.31 11.85
N SER A 62 -16.94 -1.99 11.47
CA SER A 62 -17.47 -2.29 10.14
C SER A 62 -16.65 -1.63 9.03
N PHE A 63 -16.26 -0.37 9.23
CA PHE A 63 -15.41 0.35 8.29
C PHE A 63 -14.07 -0.35 8.06
N TRP A 64 -13.40 -0.78 9.14
CA TRP A 64 -12.13 -1.48 9.04
C TRP A 64 -12.26 -2.88 8.45
N GLU A 65 -13.36 -3.58 8.70
CA GLU A 65 -13.63 -4.88 8.06
C GLU A 65 -13.88 -4.74 6.55
N ASP A 66 -14.63 -3.72 6.13
CA ASP A 66 -14.83 -3.41 4.71
C ASP A 66 -13.50 -3.08 4.02
N GLN A 67 -12.65 -2.29 4.69
CA GLN A 67 -11.31 -1.96 4.21
C GLN A 67 -10.43 -3.22 4.03
N LYS A 68 -10.43 -4.12 5.02
CA LYS A 68 -9.72 -5.41 4.93
C LYS A 68 -10.28 -6.29 3.82
N ALA A 69 -11.60 -6.32 3.65
CA ALA A 69 -12.26 -7.10 2.60
C ALA A 69 -11.86 -6.60 1.21
N TYR A 70 -11.85 -5.28 1.01
CA TYR A 70 -11.35 -4.65 -0.21
C TYR A 70 -9.91 -5.07 -0.50
N GLU A 71 -9.00 -4.90 0.48
CA GLU A 71 -7.58 -5.25 0.34
C GLU A 71 -7.35 -6.73 0.04
N LYS A 72 -8.09 -7.61 0.70
CA LYS A 72 -8.06 -9.06 0.45
C LYS A 72 -8.53 -9.37 -0.98
N SER A 73 -9.62 -8.75 -1.43
CA SER A 73 -10.13 -8.94 -2.78
C SER A 73 -9.14 -8.42 -3.84
N LEU A 74 -8.50 -7.28 -3.59
CA LEU A 74 -7.49 -6.70 -4.46
C LEU A 74 -6.27 -7.61 -4.55
N LYS A 75 -5.81 -8.16 -3.42
CA LYS A 75 -4.71 -9.13 -3.37
C LYS A 75 -4.99 -10.40 -4.14
N GLN A 76 -6.24 -10.88 -4.12
CA GLN A 76 -6.67 -12.07 -4.86
C GLN A 76 -6.75 -11.79 -6.36
N LYS A 77 -7.29 -10.63 -6.76
CA LYS A 77 -7.46 -10.24 -8.16
C LYS A 77 -6.14 -9.87 -8.84
N ASP A 78 -5.34 -9.01 -8.20
CA ASP A 78 -4.07 -8.53 -8.76
C ASP A 78 -3.06 -8.22 -7.64
N ARG A 79 -2.07 -9.10 -7.51
CA ARG A 79 -0.97 -8.94 -6.54
C ARG A 79 -0.08 -7.74 -6.79
N LYS A 80 0.10 -7.29 -8.04
CA LYS A 80 0.91 -6.11 -8.36
C LYS A 80 0.16 -4.84 -7.95
N ALA A 81 -1.14 -4.78 -8.26
CA ALA A 81 -2.02 -3.71 -7.79
C ALA A 81 -2.04 -3.61 -6.26
N TYR A 82 -2.23 -4.75 -5.57
CA TYR A 82 -2.19 -4.80 -4.11
C TYR A 82 -0.86 -4.28 -3.54
N LYS A 83 0.29 -4.67 -4.12
CA LYS A 83 1.59 -4.14 -3.68
C LYS A 83 1.72 -2.64 -3.89
N ALA A 84 1.22 -2.13 -5.01
CA ALA A 84 1.21 -0.69 -5.31
C ALA A 84 0.34 0.06 -4.30
N TYR A 85 -0.86 -0.46 -4.02
CA TYR A 85 -1.79 0.05 -3.04
C TYR A 85 -1.18 0.10 -1.63
N MET A 86 -0.65 -1.03 -1.15
CA MET A 86 -0.02 -1.10 0.17
C MET A 86 1.20 -0.19 0.30
N LYS A 87 1.97 0.00 -0.78
CA LYS A 87 3.06 0.97 -0.79
C LYS A 87 2.52 2.39 -0.61
N GLY A 88 1.49 2.77 -1.37
CA GLY A 88 0.88 4.11 -1.25
C GLY A 88 0.33 4.37 0.15
N LYS A 89 -0.36 3.39 0.76
CA LYS A 89 -0.82 3.48 2.14
C LYS A 89 0.34 3.65 3.11
N LYS A 90 1.38 2.82 3.01
CA LYS A 90 2.56 2.94 3.88
C LYS A 90 3.13 4.35 3.82
N ASP A 91 3.39 4.87 2.62
CA ASP A 91 3.99 6.19 2.44
C ASP A 91 3.09 7.29 3.05
N ALA A 92 1.76 7.18 2.90
CA ALA A 92 0.80 8.11 3.50
C ALA A 92 0.72 8.02 5.04
N TYR A 93 0.71 6.81 5.59
CA TYR A 93 0.67 6.59 7.05
C TYR A 93 2.00 6.95 7.72
N ALA A 94 3.14 6.71 7.05
CA ALA A 94 4.45 7.17 7.49
C ALA A 94 4.50 8.70 7.56
N ASN A 95 4.08 9.36 6.47
CA ASN A 95 4.06 10.81 6.42
C ASN A 95 3.13 11.40 7.49
N HIS A 96 1.94 10.83 7.66
CA HIS A 96 1.03 11.24 8.73
C HIS A 96 1.69 11.04 10.10
N TYR A 97 2.26 9.87 10.39
CA TYR A 97 2.95 9.61 11.66
C TYR A 97 4.05 10.64 11.97
N GLU A 98 4.82 11.07 10.96
CA GLU A 98 5.86 12.09 11.13
C GLU A 98 5.31 13.50 11.41
N HIS A 99 4.12 13.84 10.88
CA HIS A 99 3.51 15.16 10.99
C HIS A 99 2.39 15.23 12.02
N CYS A 100 2.05 14.10 12.63
CA CYS A 100 0.99 13.97 13.58
C CYS A 100 1.49 14.33 14.97
N ASP A 101 1.06 15.48 15.48
CA ASP A 101 1.42 16.01 16.79
C ASP A 101 0.31 15.73 17.83
N ASN A 102 0.39 16.40 18.97
CA ASN A 102 -0.58 16.25 20.06
C ASN A 102 -2.02 16.69 19.70
N HIS A 103 -2.24 17.33 18.54
CA HIS A 103 -3.55 17.73 18.04
C HIS A 103 -4.20 16.65 17.15
N CYS A 104 -3.47 15.59 16.80
CA CYS A 104 -4.07 14.41 16.22
C CYS A 104 -4.90 13.64 17.25
N HIS A 105 -6.21 13.70 17.11
CA HIS A 105 -7.11 12.84 17.87
C HIS A 105 -7.58 11.69 16.99
N HIS A 106 -7.00 10.51 17.20
CA HIS A 106 -7.42 9.26 16.58
C HIS A 106 -7.97 8.32 17.65
N SER A 107 -8.90 7.45 17.23
CA SER A 107 -9.42 6.38 18.08
C SER A 107 -8.36 5.31 18.35
N ASP A 108 -8.57 4.50 19.39
CA ASP A 108 -7.71 3.33 19.66
C ASP A 108 -7.71 2.34 18.49
N TYR A 109 -8.86 2.16 17.83
CA TYR A 109 -9.01 1.30 16.66
C TYR A 109 -8.17 1.80 15.48
N TYR A 110 -8.19 3.11 15.22
CA TYR A 110 -7.31 3.68 14.20
C TYR A 110 -5.85 3.34 14.48
N TYR A 111 -5.36 3.52 15.70
CA TYR A 111 -3.94 3.24 16.01
C TYR A 111 -3.58 1.76 15.80
N GLN A 112 -4.49 0.84 16.13
CA GLN A 112 -4.30 -0.59 15.87
C GLN A 112 -4.12 -0.85 14.36
N HIS A 113 -4.93 -0.22 13.51
CA HIS A 113 -4.85 -0.37 12.06
C HIS A 113 -3.70 0.40 11.42
N ALA A 114 -3.43 1.62 11.86
CA ALA A 114 -2.34 2.47 11.37
C ALA A 114 -0.97 1.80 11.54
N SER A 115 -0.76 1.13 12.68
CA SER A 115 0.47 0.40 12.96
C SER A 115 0.77 -0.70 11.93
N PHE A 116 -0.26 -1.35 11.39
CA PHE A 116 -0.11 -2.37 10.36
C PHE A 116 0.47 -1.79 9.05
N TYR A 117 0.00 -0.63 8.63
CA TYR A 117 0.42 -0.01 7.38
C TYR A 117 1.84 0.57 7.45
N TYR A 118 2.21 1.19 8.57
CA TYR A 118 3.53 1.81 8.71
C TYR A 118 4.61 0.81 9.16
N TYR A 119 4.35 0.00 10.21
CA TYR A 119 5.33 -0.93 10.78
C TYR A 119 5.19 -2.36 10.24
N GLY A 120 3.96 -2.87 10.12
CA GLY A 120 3.70 -4.29 9.87
C GLY A 120 3.96 -4.79 8.45
N TYR A 121 3.87 -3.92 7.43
CA TYR A 121 3.95 -4.37 6.04
C TYR A 121 5.37 -4.69 5.54
N HIS A 122 6.42 -4.20 6.21
CA HIS A 122 7.81 -4.33 5.74
C HIS A 122 8.31 -5.77 5.75
N ASP A 123 7.98 -6.53 6.79
CA ASP A 123 8.55 -7.87 7.00
C ASP A 123 8.10 -8.89 5.96
N TYR A 124 6.87 -8.78 5.46
CA TYR A 124 6.32 -9.80 4.57
C TYR A 124 6.78 -9.67 3.11
N TYR A 125 7.10 -8.46 2.64
CA TYR A 125 7.34 -8.22 1.20
C TYR A 125 8.67 -7.56 0.85
N TYR A 126 9.23 -6.72 1.73
CA TYR A 126 10.52 -6.05 1.46
C TYR A 126 11.72 -6.85 1.98
N ASN A 127 11.56 -7.64 3.05
CA ASN A 127 12.61 -8.53 3.58
C ASN A 127 12.79 -9.84 2.80
N ARG A 128 12.33 -9.88 1.53
CA ARG A 128 12.77 -10.91 0.59
C ARG A 128 14.10 -10.46 -0.01
N HIS A 129 15.16 -10.48 0.81
CA HIS A 129 16.53 -10.44 0.31
C HIS A 129 16.66 -11.42 -0.88
N PRO A 130 17.32 -11.05 -1.98
CA PRO A 130 17.59 -12.00 -3.04
C PRO A 130 18.36 -13.17 -2.41
N ARG A 131 17.78 -14.37 -2.45
CA ARG A 131 18.52 -15.62 -2.18
C ARG A 131 19.61 -15.70 -3.24
N ARG A 132 20.77 -15.13 -2.93
CA ARG A 132 21.98 -15.26 -3.72
C ARG A 132 22.42 -16.72 -3.55
N SER A 133 21.91 -17.61 -4.40
CA SER A 133 22.44 -18.96 -4.53
C SER A 133 23.79 -18.84 -5.22
N THR A 134 24.82 -18.45 -4.48
CA THR A 134 26.20 -18.62 -4.94
C THR A 134 26.51 -20.10 -4.85
N ILE A 135 26.22 -20.86 -5.91
CA ILE A 135 26.77 -22.20 -6.10
C ILE A 135 28.26 -22.00 -6.38
N SER A 136 29.08 -22.15 -5.35
CA SER A 136 30.54 -22.17 -5.48
C SER A 136 30.97 -23.58 -5.87
N THR A 137 31.06 -23.87 -7.16
CA THR A 137 31.80 -25.04 -7.65
C THR A 137 33.31 -24.75 -7.53
N GLY A 138 33.91 -25.08 -6.39
CA GLY A 138 35.36 -25.06 -6.25
C GLY A 138 35.98 -26.32 -6.86
N VAL A 139 36.54 -26.22 -8.06
CA VAL A 139 37.38 -27.30 -8.62
C VAL A 139 38.76 -27.20 -7.97
N ARG A 140 39.08 -28.16 -7.09
CA ARG A 140 40.44 -28.33 -6.54
C ARG A 140 41.24 -29.21 -7.49
N VAL A 141 42.23 -28.63 -8.16
CA VAL A 141 43.24 -29.37 -8.91
C VAL A 141 44.42 -29.62 -7.95
N ASN A 142 44.61 -30.88 -7.58
CA ASN A 142 45.72 -31.29 -6.73
C ASN A 142 46.87 -31.75 -7.63
N THR A 143 47.96 -30.99 -7.71
CA THR A 143 49.14 -31.41 -8.48
C THR A 143 49.96 -32.40 -7.64
N PRO A 144 50.31 -33.59 -8.17
CA PRO A 144 51.08 -34.56 -7.41
C PRO A 144 52.52 -34.08 -7.21
N SER A 145 53.01 -34.12 -5.97
CA SER A 145 54.40 -33.82 -5.65
C SER A 145 55.26 -35.06 -5.88
N VAL A 146 56.12 -35.04 -6.89
CA VAL A 146 57.15 -36.06 -7.09
C VAL A 146 58.36 -35.67 -6.23
N ARG A 147 58.69 -36.48 -5.23
CA ARG A 147 59.96 -36.36 -4.50
C ARG A 147 61.03 -37.15 -5.26
N VAL A 148 62.01 -36.44 -5.80
CA VAL A 148 63.22 -37.04 -6.37
C VAL A 148 64.17 -37.32 -5.20
N GLY A 149 64.37 -38.59 -4.88
CA GLY A 149 65.42 -39.01 -3.95
C GLY A 149 66.79 -38.86 -4.60
N ILE A 150 67.71 -38.19 -3.91
CA ILE A 150 69.12 -38.13 -4.31
C ILE A 150 69.85 -39.15 -3.43
N PHE A 151 70.29 -40.24 -4.08
CA PHE A 151 71.19 -41.34 -3.71
C PHE A 151 71.27 -41.80 -2.25
#